data_AF-A0A4Y2A6A0-F1
#
_entry.id   AF-A0A4Y2A6A0-F1
#
_cell.length_a   1.000
_cell.length_b   1.000
_cell.length_c   1.000
_cell.angle_alpha   90.00
_cell.angle_beta   90.00
_cell.angle_gamma   90.00
#
_symmetry.space_group_name_H-M   'P 1'
#
loop_
_entity.id
_entity.type
_entity.pdbx_description
1 polymer ?
#
loop_
_entity_poly.entity_id
_entity_poly.type
_entity_poly.pdbx_seq_one_letter_code
_entity_poly.pdbx_strand_id
1 'polypeptide(L)'
;MDPKTTALNRLRGAFRQTVTKLENYIKQGALENIVVLEAKLSKVETILKKLFELQKRYYELPPEAYLAEADEANEQMETSFEEIEVCLKYLISKHNIDNKSAKLNIKENKTEKLLSVKLPDISPPQFSGKYEEFVETLIPSLLV
;
A
#
# COMPACT_ATOMS: atom_id res chain seq x y z
N MET A 1 17.26 32.59 12.44
CA MET A 1 16.80 31.37 11.74
C MET A 1 15.80 31.81 10.69
N ASP A 2 15.89 31.30 9.46
CA ASP A 2 15.00 31.72 8.36
C ASP A 2 13.53 31.28 8.61
N PRO A 3 12.51 32.11 8.32
CA PRO A 3 11.11 31.76 8.56
C PRO A 3 10.62 30.50 7.84
N LYS A 4 11.12 30.19 6.64
CA LYS A 4 10.74 28.99 5.87
C LYS A 4 11.34 27.74 6.50
N THR A 5 12.62 27.79 6.89
CA THR A 5 13.28 26.69 7.63
C THR A 5 12.62 26.42 8.98
N THR A 6 12.10 27.46 9.64
CA THR A 6 11.36 27.33 10.90
C THR A 6 10.00 26.66 10.69
N ALA A 7 9.26 27.04 9.64
CA ALA A 7 7.98 26.43 9.31
C ALA A 7 8.12 24.95 8.95
N LEU A 8 9.15 24.60 8.16
CA LEU A 8 9.47 23.22 7.80
C LEU A 8 9.77 22.37 9.04
N ASN A 9 10.59 22.89 9.96
CA ASN A 9 10.93 22.19 11.20
C ASN A 9 9.73 21.96 12.13
N ARG A 10 8.80 22.92 12.23
CA ARG A 10 7.57 22.75 13.01
C ARG A 10 6.66 21.68 12.40
N LEU A 11 6.54 21.66 11.07
CA LEU A 11 5.77 20.62 10.37
C LEU A 11 6.39 19.24 10.57
N ARG A 12 7.73 19.15 10.50
CA ARG A 12 8.50 17.93 10.81
C ARG A 12 8.23 17.42 12.22
N GLY A 13 8.19 18.31 13.22
CA GLY A 13 7.86 17.95 14.60
C GLY A 13 6.42 17.44 14.76
N ALA A 14 5.44 18.12 14.15
CA ALA A 14 4.04 17.70 14.18
C ALA A 14 3.83 16.34 13.49
N PHE A 15 4.57 16.11 12.40
CA PHE A 15 4.54 14.85 11.69
C PHE A 15 5.16 13.72 12.51
N ARG A 16 6.37 13.89 13.04
CA ARG A 16 7.02 12.89 13.90
C ARG A 16 6.12 12.45 15.06
N GLN A 17 5.40 13.38 15.69
CA GLN A 17 4.41 13.02 16.71
C GLN A 17 3.26 12.17 16.17
N THR A 18 2.77 12.47 14.96
CA THR A 18 1.69 11.71 14.32
C THR A 18 2.17 10.29 13.98
N VAL A 19 3.39 10.15 13.44
CA VAL A 19 4.03 8.86 13.17
C VAL A 19 4.14 8.02 14.43
N THR A 20 4.79 8.54 15.47
CA THR A 20 4.99 7.78 16.71
C THR A 20 3.66 7.36 17.35
N LYS A 21 2.62 8.20 17.26
CA LYS A 21 1.28 7.83 17.72
C LYS A 21 0.68 6.69 16.90
N LEU A 22 0.84 6.71 15.58
CA LEU A 22 0.35 5.67 14.68
C LEU A 22 1.12 4.35 14.82
N GLU A 23 2.44 4.39 14.90
CA GLU A 23 3.27 3.19 15.13
C GLU A 23 2.92 2.50 16.45
N ASN A 24 2.78 3.28 17.53
CA ASN A 24 2.37 2.74 18.82
C ASN A 24 0.96 2.14 18.76
N TYR A 25 0.07 2.78 18.01
CA TYR A 25 -1.29 2.30 17.81
C TYR A 25 -1.33 0.95 17.06
N ILE A 26 -0.53 0.80 15.99
CA ILE A 26 -0.39 -0.46 15.24
C ILE A 26 0.19 -1.56 16.15
N LYS A 27 1.23 -1.24 16.92
CA LYS A 27 1.87 -2.17 17.87
C LYS A 27 0.92 -2.63 18.98
N GLN A 28 -0.04 -1.80 19.38
CA GLN A 28 -1.04 -2.13 20.39
C GLN A 28 -2.12 -3.09 19.88
N GLY A 29 -2.15 -3.43 18.59
CA GLY A 29 -3.12 -4.37 18.03
C GLY A 29 -4.57 -3.90 18.18
N ALA A 30 -4.77 -2.59 18.40
CA ALA A 30 -6.09 -2.02 18.55
C ALA A 30 -6.83 -2.17 17.20
N LEU A 31 -7.92 -2.95 17.18
CA LEU A 31 -8.88 -2.96 16.08
C LEU A 31 -9.79 -1.74 16.26
N GLU A 32 -9.36 -0.56 15.79
CA GLU A 32 -10.30 0.56 15.65
C GLU A 32 -11.31 0.26 14.54
N ASN A 33 -12.48 0.90 14.69
CA ASN A 33 -13.49 0.95 13.64
C ASN A 33 -12.88 1.51 12.33
N ILE A 34 -13.24 0.90 11.21
CA ILE A 34 -12.78 1.28 9.85
C ILE A 34 -12.90 2.79 9.56
N VAL A 35 -13.94 3.46 10.05
CA VAL A 35 -14.14 4.90 9.88
C VAL A 35 -13.00 5.72 10.50
N VAL A 36 -12.45 5.25 11.62
CA VAL A 36 -11.33 5.91 12.30
C VAL A 36 -10.03 5.69 11.53
N LEU A 37 -9.82 4.49 10.96
CA LEU A 37 -8.66 4.20 10.11
C LEU A 37 -8.70 5.05 8.83
N GLU A 38 -9.86 5.17 8.18
CA GLU A 38 -10.07 6.03 7.00
C GLU A 38 -9.82 7.51 7.32
N ALA A 39 -10.34 8.00 8.45
CA ALA A 39 -10.13 9.38 8.89
C ALA A 39 -8.64 9.67 9.18
N LYS A 40 -7.90 8.70 9.70
CA LYS A 40 -6.44 8.83 9.92
C LYS A 40 -5.67 8.79 8.60
N LEU A 41 -6.03 7.90 7.67
CA LEU A 41 -5.43 7.87 6.32
C LEU A 41 -5.61 9.23 5.62
N SER A 42 -6.81 9.79 5.64
CA SER A 42 -7.08 11.11 5.04
C SER A 42 -6.23 12.25 5.65
N LYS A 43 -5.94 12.18 6.96
CA LYS A 43 -5.03 13.12 7.63
C LYS A 43 -3.59 12.95 7.13
N VAL A 44 -3.11 11.72 6.98
CA VAL A 44 -1.77 11.42 6.43
C VAL A 44 -1.66 11.95 5.00
N GLU A 45 -2.62 11.66 4.13
CA GLU A 45 -2.67 12.14 2.74
C GLU A 45 -2.66 13.68 2.67
N THR A 46 -3.40 14.34 3.57
CA THR A 46 -3.42 15.81 3.64
C THR A 46 -2.06 16.39 4.04
N ILE A 47 -1.35 15.74 4.96
CA ILE A 47 -0.01 16.18 5.38
C ILE A 47 0.99 15.94 4.24
N LEU A 48 0.94 14.77 3.59
CA LEU A 48 1.76 14.44 2.42
C LEU A 48 1.63 15.50 1.31
N LYS A 49 0.39 15.87 0.97
CA LYS A 49 0.14 16.91 -0.03
C LYS A 49 0.77 18.25 0.36
N LYS A 50 0.67 18.65 1.63
CA LYS A 50 1.28 19.89 2.13
C LYS A 50 2.80 19.84 2.10
N LEU A 51 3.39 18.67 2.39
CA LEU A 51 4.83 18.46 2.33
C LEU A 51 5.33 18.60 0.90
N PHE A 52 4.69 17.93 -0.07
CA PHE A 52 5.05 18.01 -1.48
C PHE A 52 5.04 19.47 -2.00
N GLU A 53 4.00 20.23 -1.66
CA GLU A 53 3.91 21.66 -2.02
C GLU A 53 4.97 22.55 -1.37
N LEU A 54 5.50 22.15 -0.21
CA LEU A 54 6.59 22.84 0.47
C LEU A 54 7.95 22.46 -0.11
N GLN A 55 8.16 21.19 -0.42
CA GLN A 55 9.37 20.70 -1.09
C GLN A 55 9.53 21.34 -2.45
N LYS A 56 8.47 21.41 -3.24
CA LYS A 56 8.49 22.11 -4.53
C LYS A 56 8.99 23.55 -4.38
N ARG A 57 8.47 24.28 -3.38
CA ARG A 57 8.92 25.66 -3.08
C ARG A 57 10.34 25.75 -2.52
N TYR A 58 10.85 24.68 -1.92
CA TYR A 58 12.23 24.59 -1.44
C TYR A 58 13.21 24.34 -2.59
N TYR A 59 12.87 23.46 -3.53
CA TYR A 59 13.69 23.21 -4.74
C TYR A 59 13.63 24.31 -5.80
N GLU A 60 12.71 25.27 -5.67
CA GLU A 60 12.72 26.52 -6.44
C GLU A 60 13.73 27.55 -5.89
N LEU A 61 14.41 27.27 -4.77
CA LEU A 61 15.39 28.18 -4.18
C LEU A 61 16.76 28.12 -4.90
N PRO A 62 17.55 29.20 -4.83
CA PRO A 62 18.90 29.21 -5.37
C PRO A 62 19.79 28.13 -4.73
N PRO A 63 20.78 27.58 -5.47
CA PRO A 63 21.66 26.53 -4.97
C PRO A 63 22.35 26.83 -3.63
N GLU A 64 22.62 28.10 -3.37
CA GLU A 64 23.29 28.60 -2.17
C GLU A 64 22.41 28.51 -0.91
N ALA A 65 21.11 28.26 -1.07
CA ALA A 65 20.13 28.09 0.00
C ALA A 65 19.87 26.61 0.36
N TYR A 66 20.43 25.65 -0.40
CA TYR A 66 20.31 24.23 -0.08
C TYR A 66 21.12 23.89 1.17
N LEU A 67 20.48 23.18 2.10
CA LEU A 67 21.12 22.62 3.28
C LEU A 67 21.06 21.10 3.15
N ALA A 68 22.22 20.44 3.06
CA ALA A 68 22.30 18.98 2.90
C ALA A 68 21.53 18.22 4.01
N GLU A 69 21.53 18.73 5.24
CA GLU A 69 20.72 18.20 6.35
C GLU A 69 19.20 18.29 6.11
N ALA A 70 18.75 19.25 5.31
CA ALA A 70 17.33 19.39 4.95
C ALA A 70 16.92 18.39 3.86
N ASP A 71 17.84 18.00 2.97
CA ASP A 71 17.59 17.00 1.94
C ASP A 71 17.50 15.59 2.55
N GLU A 72 18.45 15.20 3.40
CA GLU A 72 18.42 13.91 4.11
C GLU A 72 17.17 13.80 5.01
N ALA A 73 16.80 14.89 5.69
CA ALA A 73 15.59 14.92 6.51
C ALA A 73 14.30 14.85 5.68
N ASN A 74 14.30 15.31 4.43
CA ASN A 74 13.17 15.17 3.51
C ASN A 74 13.02 13.72 3.03
N GLU A 75 14.13 13.09 2.63
CA GLU A 75 14.13 11.70 2.13
C GLU A 75 13.68 10.71 3.23
N GLN A 76 14.22 10.85 4.44
CA GLN A 76 13.78 10.04 5.59
C GLN A 76 12.29 10.24 5.91
N MET A 77 11.81 11.46 5.72
CA MET A 77 10.42 11.80 5.97
C MET A 77 9.51 11.16 4.91
N GLU A 78 9.82 11.30 3.62
CA GLU A 78 9.09 10.64 2.52
C GLU A 78 8.98 9.14 2.74
N THR A 79 10.10 8.48 3.04
CA THR A 79 10.15 7.04 3.35
C THR A 79 9.18 6.67 4.48
N SER A 80 9.22 7.41 5.59
CA SER A 80 8.34 7.14 6.73
C SER A 80 6.85 7.39 6.43
N PHE A 81 6.53 8.31 5.51
CA PHE A 81 5.15 8.53 5.09
C PHE A 81 4.61 7.37 4.25
N GLU A 82 5.41 6.87 3.31
CA GLU A 82 5.04 5.73 2.47
C GLU A 82 4.76 4.49 3.32
N GLU A 83 5.63 4.20 4.30
CA GLU A 83 5.46 3.07 5.22
C GLU A 83 4.14 3.12 6.00
N ILE A 84 3.77 4.30 6.50
CA ILE A 84 2.53 4.51 7.27
C ILE A 84 1.30 4.41 6.36
N GLU A 85 1.36 4.98 5.16
CA GLU A 85 0.28 4.91 4.19
C GLU A 85 0.00 3.45 3.80
N VAL A 86 1.06 2.68 3.52
CA VAL A 86 0.98 1.24 3.23
C VAL A 86 0.37 0.48 4.42
N CYS A 87 0.81 0.78 5.64
CA CYS A 87 0.31 0.16 6.86
C CYS A 87 -1.19 0.44 7.07
N LEU A 88 -1.65 1.67 6.90
CA LEU A 88 -3.06 2.04 7.04
C LEU A 88 -3.92 1.38 5.95
N LYS A 89 -3.46 1.40 4.69
CA LYS A 89 -4.13 0.71 3.57
C LYS A 89 -4.25 -0.79 3.82
N TYR A 90 -3.20 -1.40 4.35
CA TYR A 90 -3.20 -2.82 4.73
C TYR A 90 -4.24 -3.11 5.82
N LEU A 91 -4.27 -2.31 6.90
CA LEU A 91 -5.21 -2.51 8.01
C LEU A 91 -6.68 -2.36 7.56
N ILE A 92 -6.98 -1.37 6.72
CA ILE A 92 -8.31 -1.18 6.13
C ILE A 92 -8.69 -2.39 5.27
N SER A 93 -7.76 -2.84 4.42
CA SER A 93 -7.98 -4.00 3.55
C SER A 93 -8.22 -5.28 4.34
N LYS A 94 -7.43 -5.52 5.38
CA LYS A 94 -7.58 -6.67 6.29
C LYS A 94 -8.95 -6.65 6.97
N HIS A 95 -9.36 -5.50 7.53
CA HIS A 95 -10.67 -5.35 8.14
C HIS A 95 -11.82 -5.65 7.16
N ASN A 96 -11.69 -5.26 5.89
CA ASN A 96 -12.68 -5.55 4.85
C ASN A 96 -12.78 -7.03 4.49
N ILE A 97 -11.67 -7.78 4.55
CA ILE A 97 -11.65 -9.23 4.32
C ILE A 97 -12.28 -9.96 5.51
N ASP A 98 -11.90 -9.61 6.74
CA ASP A 98 -12.41 -10.25 7.96
C ASP A 98 -13.92 -10.04 8.15
N ASN A 99 -14.46 -8.88 7.75
CA ASN A 99 -15.91 -8.63 7.75
C ASN A 99 -16.65 -9.43 6.66
N LYS A 100 -16.04 -9.62 5.49
CA LYS A 100 -16.63 -10.43 4.40
C LYS A 100 -16.64 -11.91 4.75
N SER A 101 -15.56 -12.44 5.34
CA SER A 101 -15.51 -13.83 5.81
C SER A 101 -16.50 -14.06 6.93
N ALA A 102 -16.62 -13.15 7.91
CA ALA A 102 -17.62 -13.25 8.98
C ALA A 102 -19.08 -13.30 8.47
N LYS A 103 -19.41 -12.60 7.37
CA LYS A 103 -20.75 -12.61 6.75
C LYS A 103 -21.05 -13.86 5.93
N LEU A 104 -20.04 -14.58 5.44
CA LEU A 104 -20.21 -15.85 4.71
C LEU A 104 -20.47 -17.06 5.63
N ASN A 105 -20.40 -16.87 6.95
CA ASN A 105 -20.62 -17.92 7.95
C ASN A 105 -22.11 -18.21 8.24
N ILE A 106 -23.03 -17.78 7.36
CA ILE A 106 -24.47 -17.91 7.57
C ILE A 106 -24.97 -19.19 6.86
N LYS A 107 -25.18 -20.21 7.71
CA LYS A 107 -25.87 -21.49 7.47
C LYS A 107 -25.23 -22.43 6.44
N GLU A 108 -24.34 -23.27 6.93
CA GLU A 108 -24.23 -24.65 6.44
C GLU A 108 -25.52 -25.40 6.82
N ASN A 109 -26.59 -25.20 6.05
CA ASN A 109 -27.79 -26.01 6.15
C ASN A 109 -27.48 -27.38 5.51
N LYS A 110 -27.32 -28.37 6.39
CA LYS A 110 -27.49 -29.81 6.16
C LYS A 110 -27.75 -30.24 4.70
N THR A 111 -26.78 -30.99 4.18
CA THR A 111 -26.95 -32.01 3.13
C THR A 111 -27.05 -31.46 1.70
N GLU A 112 -26.07 -30.67 1.28
CA GLU A 112 -25.62 -30.77 -0.11
C GLU A 112 -24.60 -31.90 -0.18
N LYS A 113 -25.10 -33.05 -0.62
CA LYS A 113 -24.30 -34.21 -0.99
C LYS A 113 -23.33 -33.73 -2.08
N LEU A 114 -22.13 -33.30 -1.69
CA LEU A 114 -21.05 -32.93 -2.61
C LEU A 114 -20.90 -34.10 -3.57
N LEU A 115 -21.43 -33.93 -4.79
CA LEU A 115 -21.21 -34.85 -5.88
C LEU A 115 -19.71 -34.80 -6.11
N SER A 116 -18.99 -35.82 -5.65
CA SER A 116 -17.58 -35.97 -5.94
C SER A 116 -17.46 -36.27 -7.43
N VAL A 117 -17.44 -35.21 -8.23
CA VAL A 117 -17.11 -35.29 -9.64
C VAL A 117 -15.64 -35.65 -9.68
N LYS A 118 -15.34 -36.93 -9.94
CA LYS A 118 -13.97 -37.35 -10.22
C LYS A 118 -13.54 -36.65 -11.51
N LEU A 119 -12.45 -35.91 -11.44
CA LEU A 119 -11.81 -35.38 -12.63
C LEU A 119 -11.36 -36.57 -13.50
N PRO A 120 -11.48 -36.48 -14.84
CA PRO A 120 -10.92 -37.48 -15.72
C PRO A 120 -9.41 -37.58 -15.47
N ASP A 121 -8.90 -38.80 -15.39
CA ASP A 121 -7.47 -39.05 -15.21
C ASP A 121 -6.75 -38.69 -16.52
N ILE A 122 -6.22 -37.47 -16.57
CA ILE A 122 -5.43 -36.98 -17.70
C ILE A 122 -3.96 -36.97 -17.31
N SER A 123 -3.15 -37.72 -18.05
CA SER A 123 -1.70 -37.63 -17.90
C SER A 123 -1.26 -36.22 -18.31
N PRO A 124 -0.42 -35.55 -17.51
CA PRO A 124 0.17 -34.28 -17.92
C PRO A 124 0.95 -34.48 -19.23
N PRO A 125 0.97 -33.48 -20.12
CA PRO A 125 1.76 -33.56 -21.34
C PRO A 125 3.23 -33.82 -20.98
N GLN A 126 3.85 -34.78 -21.67
CA GLN A 126 5.29 -35.01 -21.54
C GLN A 126 6.03 -33.86 -22.19
N PHE A 127 6.65 -33.01 -21.38
CA PHE A 127 7.47 -31.93 -21.89
C PHE A 127 8.84 -32.48 -22.31
N SER A 128 9.15 -32.38 -23.60
CA SER A 128 10.41 -32.86 -24.18
C SER A 128 11.62 -31.95 -23.89
N GLY A 129 11.39 -30.80 -23.26
CA GLY A 129 12.44 -29.83 -22.95
C GLY A 129 12.84 -28.92 -24.12
N LYS A 130 12.22 -29.07 -25.30
CA LYS A 130 12.55 -28.29 -26.49
C LYS A 130 11.63 -27.08 -26.62
N TYR A 131 12.22 -25.88 -26.65
CA TYR A 131 11.48 -24.61 -26.73
C TYR A 131 10.79 -24.42 -28.09
N GLU A 132 11.22 -25.16 -29.12
CA GLU A 132 10.65 -25.12 -30.46
C GLU A 132 9.19 -25.65 -30.52
N GLU A 133 8.77 -26.42 -29.52
CA GLU A 133 7.41 -26.99 -29.43
C GLU A 133 6.33 -25.95 -29.07
N PHE A 134 6.73 -24.78 -28.56
CA PHE A 134 5.82 -23.68 -28.21
C PHE A 134 5.55 -22.68 -29.35
N VAL A 135 6.25 -22.80 -30.48
CA VAL A 135 6.22 -21.76 -31.54
C VAL A 135 5.12 -22.02 -32.58
N GLU A 136 4.53 -23.22 -32.64
CA GLU A 136 3.54 -23.56 -33.68
C GLU A 136 2.07 -23.32 -33.31
N THR A 137 1.75 -22.73 -32.15
CA THR A 137 0.34 -22.41 -31.78
C THR A 137 0.00 -20.92 -31.84
N LEU A 138 0.83 -20.09 -32.47
CA LEU A 138 0.47 -18.71 -32.77
C LEU A 138 0.74 -18.39 -34.24
N ILE A 139 -0.36 -18.15 -34.95
CA ILE A 139 -0.53 -17.65 -36.33
C ILE A 139 -0.75 -18.77 -37.35
N PRO A 140 -2.01 -18.93 -37.80
CA PRO A 140 -2.33 -18.45 -39.15
C PRO A 140 -3.68 -17.74 -39.20
N SER A 141 -3.68 -16.40 -39.10
CA SER A 141 -4.85 -15.57 -39.49
C SER A 141 -4.47 -14.15 -39.90
N LEU A 142 -3.33 -13.98 -40.58
CA LEU A 142 -2.97 -12.73 -41.26
C LEU A 142 -2.49 -13.06 -42.68
N LEU A 143 -3.42 -13.57 -43.47
CA LEU A 143 -3.29 -13.59 -44.93
C LEU A 143 -4.69 -13.57 -45.56
N VAL A 144 -5.28 -12.38 -45.60
CA VAL A 144 -6.16 -11.88 -46.68
C VAL A 144 -5.90 -10.39 -46.83
#